data_AF-A0A349FA73-F1
#
_entry.id   AF-A0A349FA73-F1
#
_cell.length_a   1.000
_cell.length_b   1.000
_cell.length_c   1.000
_cell.angle_alpha   90.00
_cell.angle_beta   90.00
_cell.angle_gamma   90.00
#
_symmetry.space_group_name_H-M   'P 1'
#
loop_
_entity.id
_entity.type
_entity.pdbx_description
1 polymer ?
#
loop_
_entity_poly.entity_id
_entity_poly.type
_entity_poly.pdbx_seq_one_letter_code
_entity_poly.pdbx_strand_id
1 'polypeptide(L)'
;MTSKILTEIRDSLAEIKALSMSPRLVSCDLPETNLDELKTSLLNSSLKQGLFISAAPMQSVPVVRDAVSIIRDLYTMAFENRDVVCISIDYAGHVNLLCARVTAINKQINDGALLYENVWLNDCEDPIAELISVENRLAEIVMNARHEANDV
;
A
#
# COMPACT_ATOMS: atom_id res chain seq x y z
N MET A 1 -28.66 38.41 14.32
CA MET A 1 -28.81 36.96 14.09
C MET A 1 -27.51 36.25 13.69
N THR A 2 -26.47 36.96 13.24
CA THR A 2 -25.20 36.39 12.78
C THR A 2 -24.21 36.00 13.89
N SER A 3 -24.21 36.66 15.05
CA SER A 3 -23.24 36.35 16.12
C SER A 3 -23.53 35.03 16.83
N LYS A 4 -24.80 34.64 16.97
CA LYS A 4 -25.23 33.41 17.65
C LYS A 4 -24.81 32.16 16.87
N ILE A 5 -24.92 32.22 15.55
CA ILE A 5 -24.48 31.15 14.65
C ILE A 5 -22.94 31.00 14.72
N LEU A 6 -22.21 32.12 14.78
CA LEU A 6 -20.75 32.10 14.88
C LEU A 6 -20.25 31.55 16.23
N THR A 7 -20.99 31.76 17.31
CA THR A 7 -20.68 31.12 18.61
C THR A 7 -20.96 29.63 18.58
N GLU A 8 -22.10 29.19 18.03
CA GLU A 8 -22.44 27.77 17.92
C GLU A 8 -21.42 27.01 17.07
N ILE A 9 -20.99 27.57 15.93
CA ILE A 9 -19.96 26.97 15.09
C ILE A 9 -18.63 26.85 15.84
N ARG A 10 -18.24 27.86 16.62
CA ARG A 10 -17.00 27.84 17.40
C ARG A 10 -17.03 26.75 18.47
N ASP A 11 -18.16 26.61 19.15
CA ASP A 11 -18.32 25.65 20.24
C ASP A 11 -18.34 24.21 19.70
N SER A 12 -19.05 23.96 18.59
CA SER A 12 -19.01 22.65 17.90
C SER A 12 -17.60 22.29 17.41
N LEU A 13 -16.82 23.27 16.95
CA LEU A 13 -15.43 23.02 16.51
C LEU A 13 -14.52 22.66 17.69
N ALA A 14 -14.74 23.29 18.85
CA ALA A 14 -14.00 22.98 20.07
C ALA A 14 -14.31 21.56 20.57
N GLU A 15 -15.56 21.12 20.48
CA GLU A 15 -15.99 19.78 20.86
C GLU A 15 -15.39 18.69 19.95
N ILE A 16 -15.42 18.89 18.63
CA ILE A 16 -14.79 17.96 17.66
C ILE A 16 -13.28 17.86 17.91
N LYS A 17 -12.63 19.00 18.20
CA LYS A 17 -11.19 19.01 18.50
C LYS A 17 -10.89 18.27 19.80
N ALA A 18 -11.75 18.37 20.82
CA ALA A 18 -11.61 17.60 22.06
C ALA A 18 -11.76 16.08 21.81
N LEU A 19 -12.68 15.68 20.94
CA LEU A 19 -12.87 14.28 20.54
C LEU A 19 -11.69 13.73 19.72
N SER A 20 -11.08 14.54 18.85
CA SER A 20 -9.95 14.12 18.02
C SER A 20 -8.61 14.13 18.75
N MET A 21 -8.50 14.86 19.87
CA MET A 21 -7.26 15.01 20.65
C MET A 21 -7.02 13.85 21.64
N SER A 22 -7.90 12.85 21.69
CA SER A 22 -7.61 11.56 22.31
C SER A 22 -7.24 10.54 21.24
N PRO A 23 -5.96 10.41 20.84
CA PRO A 23 -5.51 9.20 20.17
C PRO A 23 -5.67 8.07 21.20
N ARG A 24 -6.78 7.32 21.13
CA ARG A 24 -6.85 6.00 21.73
C ARG A 24 -5.88 5.13 20.96
N LEU A 25 -4.60 5.16 21.36
CA LEU A 25 -3.67 4.09 21.10
C LEU A 25 -4.25 2.86 21.80
N VAL A 26 -5.00 2.05 21.05
CA VAL A 26 -5.30 0.70 21.51
C VAL A 26 -4.00 -0.08 21.34
N SER A 27 -3.20 -0.11 22.40
CA SER A 27 -2.22 -1.17 22.59
C SER A 27 -3.01 -2.46 22.78
N CYS A 28 -3.13 -3.23 21.70
CA CYS A 28 -3.62 -4.60 21.77
C CYS A 28 -2.46 -5.49 22.18
N ASP A 29 -2.14 -5.52 23.47
CA ASP A 29 -1.61 -6.75 24.05
C ASP A 29 -2.77 -7.76 23.97
N LEU A 30 -2.67 -8.72 23.06
CA LEU A 30 -3.71 -9.73 22.80
C LEU A 30 -3.55 -10.88 23.81
N PRO A 31 -4.38 -11.00 24.88
CA PRO A 31 -4.74 -12.32 25.36
C PRO A 31 -5.73 -12.90 24.33
N GLU A 32 -5.58 -14.20 24.03
CA GLU A 32 -6.42 -14.98 23.12
C GLU A 32 -7.91 -14.81 23.45
N THR A 33 -8.53 -13.77 22.88
CA THR A 33 -9.94 -13.47 23.09
C THR A 33 -10.67 -13.95 21.84
N ASN A 34 -11.62 -14.87 22.03
CA ASN A 34 -12.36 -15.58 20.98
C ASN A 34 -12.79 -14.67 19.84
N LEU A 35 -12.17 -14.86 18.68
CA LEU A 35 -12.41 -14.13 17.43
C LEU A 35 -13.89 -14.12 17.02
N ASP A 36 -14.64 -15.15 17.41
CA ASP A 36 -16.05 -15.32 17.06
C ASP A 36 -17.00 -14.43 17.87
N GLU A 37 -16.67 -14.13 19.13
CA GLU A 37 -17.41 -13.14 19.94
C GLU A 37 -17.18 -11.71 19.41
N LEU A 38 -15.97 -11.41 18.95
CA LEU A 38 -15.65 -10.11 18.37
C LEU A 38 -16.42 -9.88 17.06
N LYS A 39 -16.50 -10.92 16.21
CA LYS A 39 -17.26 -10.89 14.95
C LYS A 39 -18.76 -10.68 15.19
N THR A 40 -19.34 -11.40 16.15
CA THR A 40 -20.77 -11.26 16.48
C THR A 40 -21.07 -9.90 17.11
N SER A 41 -20.18 -9.38 17.95
CA SER A 41 -20.31 -8.05 18.54
C SER A 41 -20.21 -6.93 17.49
N LEU A 42 -19.30 -7.04 16.53
CA LEU A 42 -19.16 -6.10 15.42
C LEU A 42 -20.37 -6.13 14.47
N LEU A 43 -20.86 -7.31 14.12
CA LEU A 43 -22.06 -7.49 13.28
C LEU A 43 -23.33 -6.92 13.93
N ASN A 44 -23.42 -7.00 15.26
CA ASN A 44 -24.56 -6.49 16.02
C ASN A 44 -24.39 -5.02 16.46
N SER A 45 -23.20 -4.43 16.26
CA SER A 45 -22.97 -3.02 16.59
C SER A 45 -23.70 -2.13 15.59
N SER A 46 -24.42 -1.13 16.12
CA SER A 46 -25.26 -0.18 15.37
C SER A 46 -24.45 0.86 14.57
N LEU A 47 -23.17 0.60 14.31
CA LEU A 47 -22.29 1.41 13.46
C LEU A 47 -22.60 1.17 11.97
N LYS A 48 -23.84 1.46 11.57
CA LYS A 48 -24.27 1.57 10.17
C LYS A 48 -23.82 2.88 9.51
N GLN A 49 -22.84 3.59 10.07
CA GLN A 49 -22.30 4.82 9.50
C GLN A 49 -20.79 4.72 9.39
N GLY A 50 -20.32 4.44 8.17
CA GLY A 50 -19.02 4.93 7.69
C GLY A 50 -17.88 3.93 7.56
N LEU A 51 -17.97 2.70 8.08
CA LEU A 51 -16.92 1.70 7.88
C LEU A 51 -17.34 0.67 6.83
N PHE A 52 -17.01 0.94 5.57
CA PHE A 52 -17.06 -0.07 4.52
C PHE A 52 -15.95 -1.10 4.74
N ILE A 53 -16.14 -2.00 5.70
CA ILE A 53 -15.47 -3.30 5.62
C ILE A 53 -16.23 -4.05 4.53
N SER A 54 -15.73 -3.97 3.31
CA SER A 54 -16.15 -4.90 2.26
C SER A 54 -15.83 -6.30 2.76
N ALA A 55 -16.85 -7.00 3.26
CA ALA A 55 -16.83 -8.44 3.44
C ALA A 55 -16.95 -9.10 2.06
N ALA A 56 -16.05 -8.75 1.13
CA ALA A 56 -15.81 -9.62 0.00
C ALA A 56 -15.25 -10.92 0.58
N PRO A 57 -15.78 -12.09 0.18
CA PRO A 57 -15.19 -13.35 0.58
C PRO A 57 -13.72 -13.30 0.16
N MET A 58 -12.84 -13.48 1.14
CA MET A 58 -11.39 -13.54 0.99
C MET A 58 -11.06 -14.78 0.16
N GLN A 59 -11.34 -14.73 -1.14
CA GLN A 59 -10.96 -15.75 -2.09
C GLN A 59 -9.42 -15.67 -2.23
N SER A 60 -8.78 -16.81 -1.97
CA SER A 60 -7.33 -17.12 -2.05
C SER A 60 -6.35 -16.34 -1.15
N VAL A 61 -6.46 -16.57 0.17
CA VAL A 61 -5.45 -16.20 1.19
C VAL A 61 -3.97 -16.53 0.84
N PRO A 62 -3.63 -17.64 0.13
CA PRO A 62 -2.23 -17.95 -0.21
C PRO A 62 -1.63 -16.98 -1.24
N VAL A 63 -2.37 -16.72 -2.33
CA VAL A 63 -1.90 -15.90 -3.46
C VAL A 63 -1.65 -14.44 -3.03
N VAL A 64 -2.47 -13.94 -2.09
CA VAL A 64 -2.30 -12.58 -1.54
C VAL A 64 -1.02 -12.47 -0.69
N ARG A 65 -0.66 -13.50 0.09
CA ARG A 65 0.55 -13.45 0.92
C ARG A 65 1.81 -13.42 0.05
N ASP A 66 1.86 -14.25 -0.97
CA ASP A 66 3.04 -14.39 -1.82
C ASP A 66 3.22 -13.14 -2.71
N ALA A 67 2.13 -12.60 -3.27
CA ALA A 67 2.16 -11.33 -4.02
C ALA A 67 2.64 -10.16 -3.15
N VAL A 68 2.17 -10.08 -1.90
CA VAL A 68 2.60 -9.03 -0.95
C VAL A 68 4.09 -9.16 -0.61
N SER A 69 4.61 -10.39 -0.48
CA SER A 69 6.05 -10.59 -0.27
C SER A 69 6.86 -10.05 -1.44
N ILE A 70 6.51 -10.44 -2.67
CA ILE A 70 7.24 -9.99 -3.87
C ILE A 70 7.16 -8.47 -4.02
N ILE A 71 5.99 -7.87 -3.80
CA ILE A 71 5.84 -6.40 -3.83
C ILE A 71 6.73 -5.72 -2.79
N ARG A 72 6.83 -6.26 -1.57
CA ARG A 72 7.74 -5.75 -0.54
C ARG A 72 9.20 -5.88 -0.98
N ASP A 73 9.56 -6.99 -1.62
CA ASP A 73 10.93 -7.24 -2.06
C ASP A 73 11.31 -6.27 -3.21
N LEU A 74 10.36 -5.94 -4.11
CA LEU A 74 10.50 -4.85 -5.10
C LEU A 74 10.72 -3.47 -4.45
N TYR A 75 9.94 -3.12 -3.41
CA TYR A 75 10.15 -1.87 -2.66
C TYR A 75 11.53 -1.83 -1.98
N THR A 76 11.98 -2.97 -1.47
CA THR A 76 13.29 -3.10 -0.83
C THR A 76 14.41 -2.87 -1.84
N MET A 77 14.35 -3.52 -3.01
CA MET A 77 15.29 -3.30 -4.11
C MET A 77 15.33 -1.83 -4.56
N ALA A 78 14.17 -1.18 -4.64
CA ALA A 78 14.08 0.24 -4.99
C ALA A 78 14.80 1.14 -3.97
N PHE A 79 14.63 0.85 -2.67
CA PHE A 79 15.25 1.62 -1.61
C PHE A 79 16.76 1.41 -1.53
N GLU A 80 17.22 0.16 -1.67
CA GLU A 80 18.63 -0.22 -1.53
C GLU A 80 19.51 0.20 -2.71
N ASN A 81 18.92 0.36 -3.90
CA ASN A 81 19.67 0.65 -5.14
C ASN A 81 19.39 2.05 -5.70
N ARG A 82 18.83 2.94 -4.87
CA ARG A 82 18.55 4.34 -5.21
C ARG A 82 19.78 5.16 -5.60
N ASP A 83 20.97 4.68 -5.24
CA ASP A 83 22.28 5.27 -5.56
C ASP A 83 22.71 4.99 -7.00
N VAL A 84 22.10 4.00 -7.67
CA VAL A 84 22.49 3.57 -9.02
C VAL A 84 21.37 3.71 -10.06
N VAL A 85 20.11 3.49 -9.66
CA VAL A 85 18.94 3.60 -10.54
C VAL A 85 17.76 4.25 -9.82
N CYS A 86 16.89 4.93 -10.58
CA CYS A 86 15.63 5.44 -10.04
C CYS A 86 14.55 4.38 -10.27
N ILE A 87 14.01 3.82 -9.19
CA ILE A 87 12.97 2.79 -9.24
C ILE A 87 11.72 3.35 -8.54
N SER A 88 10.58 3.28 -9.22
CA SER A 88 9.25 3.64 -8.71
C SER A 88 8.36 2.40 -8.76
N ILE A 89 7.86 2.00 -7.60
CA ILE A 89 6.91 0.89 -7.46
C ILE A 89 5.63 1.46 -6.85
N ASP A 90 4.51 1.28 -7.53
CA ASP A 90 3.19 1.73 -7.10
C ASP A 90 2.22 0.54 -7.09
N TYR A 91 1.70 0.17 -5.91
CA TYR A 91 0.66 -0.84 -5.81
C TYR A 91 -0.70 -0.23 -5.47
N ALA A 92 -1.67 -0.42 -6.36
CA ALA A 92 -3.05 0.05 -6.22
C ALA A 92 -3.96 -1.12 -5.81
N GLY A 93 -4.03 -1.42 -4.51
CA GLY A 93 -4.78 -2.57 -3.99
C GLY A 93 -6.30 -2.52 -4.20
N HIS A 94 -6.89 -1.38 -4.58
CA HIS A 94 -8.32 -1.29 -4.91
C HIS A 94 -8.65 -1.80 -6.32
N VAL A 95 -7.65 -1.89 -7.19
CA VAL A 95 -7.75 -2.44 -8.55
C VAL A 95 -6.78 -3.62 -8.78
N ASN A 96 -6.05 -4.02 -7.74
CA ASN A 96 -5.01 -5.04 -7.77
C ASN A 96 -4.01 -4.85 -8.93
N LEU A 97 -3.53 -3.61 -9.10
CA LEU A 97 -2.56 -3.24 -10.13
C LEU A 97 -1.22 -2.92 -9.47
N LEU A 98 -0.15 -3.54 -9.95
CA LEU A 98 1.23 -3.12 -9.69
C LEU A 98 1.77 -2.36 -10.91
N CYS A 99 2.31 -1.16 -10.68
CA CYS A 99 3.10 -0.43 -11.67
C CYS A 99 4.56 -0.40 -11.22
N ALA A 100 5.47 -0.91 -12.05
CA ALA A 100 6.91 -0.83 -11.84
C ALA A 100 7.54 0.02 -12.94
N ARG A 101 8.29 1.06 -12.55
CA ARG A 101 9.02 1.93 -13.48
C ARG A 101 10.47 2.07 -13.03
N VAL A 102 11.39 1.95 -13.96
CA VAL A 102 12.82 2.09 -13.70
C VAL A 102 13.43 3.03 -14.72
N THR A 103 14.19 4.01 -14.26
CA THR A 103 14.94 4.93 -15.12
C THR A 103 16.38 5.07 -14.62
N ALA A 104 17.28 5.42 -15.54
CA ALA A 104 18.64 5.79 -15.17
C ALA A 104 18.62 7.07 -14.30
N ILE A 105 19.56 7.20 -13.36
CA ILE A 105 19.63 8.34 -12.41
C ILE A 105 19.72 9.70 -13.12
N ASN A 106 20.36 9.74 -14.29
CA ASN A 106 20.57 10.95 -15.07
C ASN A 106 19.40 11.29 -16.01
N LYS A 107 18.32 10.50 -16.01
CA LYS A 107 17.14 10.72 -16.84
C LYS A 107 15.90 10.90 -15.97
N GLN A 108 15.01 11.79 -16.41
CA GLN A 108 13.70 11.91 -15.76
C GLN A 108 12.88 10.64 -15.98
N ILE A 109 11.97 10.33 -15.05
CA ILE A 109 11.15 9.11 -15.08
C ILE A 109 10.34 8.95 -16.39
N ASN A 110 10.09 10.07 -17.09
CA ASN A 110 9.32 10.10 -18.34
C ASN A 110 10.17 10.11 -19.62
N ASP A 111 11.51 10.11 -19.52
CA ASP A 111 12.40 10.41 -20.66
C ASP A 111 13.28 9.21 -21.09
N GLY A 112 12.66 8.02 -21.11
CA GLY A 112 13.29 6.77 -21.53
C GLY A 112 13.47 5.79 -20.38
N ALA A 113 12.35 5.14 -20.00
CA ALA A 113 12.35 4.13 -18.97
C ALA A 113 13.08 2.86 -19.42
N LEU A 114 13.95 2.35 -18.55
CA LEU A 114 14.62 1.05 -18.70
C LEU A 114 13.63 -0.10 -18.46
N LEU A 115 12.62 0.14 -17.62
CA LEU A 115 11.50 -0.76 -17.38
C LEU A 115 10.23 0.05 -17.16
N TYR A 116 9.13 -0.38 -17.79
CA TYR A 116 7.79 0.14 -17.55
C TYR A 116 6.80 -1.02 -17.65
N GLU A 117 6.35 -1.51 -16.51
CA GLU A 117 5.49 -2.69 -16.42
C GLU A 117 4.26 -2.42 -15.57
N ASN A 118 3.11 -2.92 -16.04
CA ASN A 118 1.82 -2.83 -15.36
C ASN A 118 1.24 -4.22 -15.24
N VAL A 119 1.19 -4.76 -14.02
CA VAL A 119 0.70 -6.12 -13.74
C VAL A 119 -0.65 -6.04 -13.04
N TRP A 120 -1.69 -6.46 -13.75
CA TRP A 120 -3.05 -6.59 -13.21
C TRP A 120 -3.22 -7.98 -12.58
N LEU A 121 -3.21 -8.07 -11.26
CA LEU A 121 -3.21 -9.36 -10.55
C LEU A 121 -4.53 -10.11 -10.67
N ASN A 122 -5.63 -9.41 -10.99
CA ASN A 122 -6.95 -10.03 -11.17
C ASN A 122 -7.17 -10.60 -12.58
N ASP A 123 -6.47 -10.06 -13.59
CA ASP A 123 -6.68 -10.39 -15.00
C ASP A 123 -5.63 -11.36 -15.55
N CYS A 124 -4.67 -11.77 -14.71
CA CYS A 124 -3.59 -12.68 -15.06
C CYS A 124 -3.92 -14.14 -14.68
N GLU A 125 -3.56 -15.09 -15.55
CA GLU A 125 -3.68 -16.52 -15.25
C GLU A 125 -2.74 -16.97 -14.12
N ASP A 126 -1.53 -16.38 -14.04
CA ASP A 126 -0.56 -16.59 -12.96
C ASP A 126 0.07 -15.26 -12.52
N PRO A 127 -0.61 -14.51 -11.62
CA PRO A 127 -0.14 -13.20 -11.17
C PRO A 127 1.19 -13.28 -10.42
N ILE A 128 1.52 -14.42 -9.82
CA ILE A 128 2.77 -14.59 -9.08
C ILE A 128 3.94 -14.74 -10.05
N ALA A 129 3.77 -15.53 -11.12
CA ALA A 129 4.80 -15.65 -12.16
C ALA A 129 5.11 -14.30 -12.84
N GLU A 130 4.09 -13.49 -13.12
CA GLU A 130 4.30 -12.13 -13.66
C GLU A 130 5.04 -11.22 -12.68
N LEU A 131 4.69 -11.26 -11.40
CA LEU A 131 5.41 -10.50 -10.38
C LEU A 131 6.88 -10.92 -10.26
N ILE A 132 7.17 -12.23 -10.29
CA ILE A 132 8.53 -12.77 -10.30
C ILE A 132 9.28 -12.36 -11.58
N SER A 133 8.60 -12.31 -12.73
CA SER A 133 9.19 -11.82 -13.99
C SER A 133 9.65 -10.35 -13.87
N VAL A 134 8.80 -9.50 -13.29
CA VAL A 134 9.14 -8.09 -13.01
C VAL A 134 10.30 -7.99 -12.03
N GLU A 135 10.31 -8.79 -10.97
CA GLU A 135 11.38 -8.86 -9.99
C GLU A 135 12.73 -9.23 -10.62
N ASN A 136 12.75 -10.29 -11.44
CA ASN A 136 13.97 -10.73 -12.13
C ASN A 136 14.50 -9.68 -13.11
N ARG A 137 13.61 -9.04 -13.88
CA ARG A 137 14.01 -7.94 -14.80
C ARG A 137 14.56 -6.75 -14.03
N LEU A 138 13.96 -6.40 -12.90
CA LEU A 138 14.46 -5.33 -12.04
C LEU A 138 15.85 -5.67 -11.50
N ALA A 139 16.05 -6.90 -11.02
CA ALA A 139 17.34 -7.38 -10.51
C ALA A 139 18.43 -7.31 -11.58
N GLU A 140 18.13 -7.72 -12.82
CA GLU A 140 19.07 -7.63 -13.95
C GLU A 140 19.47 -6.18 -14.24
N ILE A 141 18.51 -5.26 -14.29
CA ILE A 141 18.77 -3.83 -14.51
C ILE A 141 19.65 -3.26 -13.39
N VAL A 142 19.35 -3.58 -12.14
CA VAL A 142 20.13 -3.15 -10.97
C VAL A 142 21.55 -3.69 -11.04
N MET A 143 21.72 -4.98 -11.37
CA MET A 143 23.05 -5.61 -11.52
C MET A 143 23.88 -4.93 -12.61
N ASN A 144 23.30 -4.70 -13.78
CA ASN A 144 23.98 -4.04 -14.89
C ASN A 144 24.39 -2.61 -14.51
N ALA A 145 23.47 -1.85 -13.89
CA ALA A 145 23.76 -0.49 -13.46
C ALA A 145 24.84 -0.46 -12.36
N ARG A 146 24.85 -1.42 -11.43
CA ARG A 146 25.89 -1.58 -10.40
C ARG A 146 27.25 -1.89 -11.01
N HIS A 147 27.28 -2.74 -12.04
CA HIS A 147 28.51 -3.05 -12.75
C HIS A 147 29.08 -1.80 -13.45
N GLU A 148 28.24 -1.08 -14.18
CA GLU A 148 28.62 0.17 -14.85
C GLU A 148 29.10 1.25 -13.87
N ALA A 149 28.49 1.36 -12.68
CA ALA A 149 28.90 2.32 -11.67
C ALA A 149 30.25 2.00 -11.00
N ASN A 150 30.66 0.73 -10.97
CA ASN A 150 31.94 0.29 -10.39
C ASN A 150 33.10 0.31 -11.39
N ASP A 151 32.81 0.32 -12.68
CA ASP A 151 33.80 0.37 -13.77
C ASP A 151 34.24 1.81 -14.14
N VAL A 152 33.73 2.82 -13.41
CA VAL A 152 34.04 4.26 -13.53
C VAL A 152 34.87 4.74 -12.34
#